data_AF-A0A958R2G7-F1
#
_entry.id   AF-A0A958R2G7-F1
#
_cell.length_a   1.000
_cell.length_b   1.000
_cell.length_c   1.000
_cell.angle_alpha   90.00
_cell.angle_beta   90.00
_cell.angle_gamma   90.00
#
_symmetry.space_group_name_H-M   'P 1'
#
loop_
_entity.id
_entity.type
_entity.pdbx_description
1 polymer ?
#
loop_
_entity_poly.entity_id
_entity_poly.type
_entity_poly.pdbx_seq_one_letter_code
_entity_poly.pdbx_strand_id
1 'polypeptide(L)'
;MGKILKGVRVLRRHLSRWFYVTSMWAIKRLPDAIQGKLIRRQLHLPLVLPGDMVFKIADTKEEFAQALALVYEAYLEQGLISCNQHAQRFTKYHASPFSTVIVGKWQDEVVATLTVIVDSPLGLPADAGWDLDDLRRWGDRVAEISSLAIKRGWRRKRGFILMPLVKFLYEYAIKYAGVDRFVAVTNESARFFYRHILLFEDLEPKSTGKSYQFVKTNCPWGMTLNLRRARGDFRRVSVGKGEGQNIFRFFCERQFAGFHYPERSFFKSLDPVLAPHDLRELLKCGVLGGLEISDPDREFLRSAYHFQEFKQLIPMESPSVQKDRQHPRFPVRIKGQVNKSGSQRPIPIEIFEVSEKGLMIRLSGESLLLSNMTLRFLVSPWQSVEVEAQPVWCKPGGIMGLRIHKVNRSIWGAYMQYLEGDLKREASLIPKPRKSAENKLKKAA
;
A
#
# COMPACT_ATOMS: atom_id res chain seq x y z
N MET A 1 22.45 -48.60 10.67
CA MET A 1 21.51 -47.69 11.37
C MET A 1 21.17 -46.38 10.63
N GLY A 2 22.00 -45.83 9.73
CA GLY A 2 21.73 -44.53 9.07
C GLY A 2 20.61 -44.47 8.01
N LYS A 3 20.19 -45.61 7.43
CA LYS A 3 19.10 -45.65 6.42
C LYS A 3 17.68 -45.63 7.04
N ILE A 4 17.52 -46.19 8.24
CA ILE A 4 16.23 -46.26 8.96
C ILE A 4 15.85 -44.87 9.53
N LEU A 5 16.82 -44.11 10.03
CA LEU A 5 16.61 -42.73 10.54
C LEU A 5 16.23 -41.73 9.43
N LYS A 6 16.68 -41.92 8.18
CA LYS A 6 16.22 -41.12 7.02
C LYS A 6 14.77 -41.45 6.64
N GLY A 7 14.37 -42.73 6.70
CA GLY A 7 13.00 -43.18 6.46
C GLY A 7 11.99 -42.60 7.45
N VAL A 8 12.33 -42.59 8.75
CA VAL A 8 11.47 -42.02 9.81
C VAL A 8 11.30 -40.49 9.67
N ARG A 9 12.35 -39.76 9.23
CA ARG A 9 12.27 -38.30 8.98
C ARG A 9 11.43 -37.93 7.77
N VAL A 10 11.41 -38.79 6.74
CA VAL A 10 10.58 -38.61 5.54
C VAL A 10 9.11 -38.99 5.84
N LEU A 11 8.88 -40.08 6.59
CA LEU A 11 7.54 -40.51 6.99
C LEU A 11 6.88 -39.48 7.92
N ARG A 12 7.61 -38.91 8.89
CA ARG A 12 7.12 -37.83 9.77
C ARG A 12 6.79 -36.54 9.00
N ARG A 13 7.48 -36.27 7.87
CA ARG A 13 7.24 -35.13 6.97
C ARG A 13 6.01 -35.31 6.07
N HIS A 14 5.76 -36.52 5.60
CA HIS A 14 4.54 -36.84 4.86
C HIS A 14 3.33 -36.87 5.79
N LEU A 15 3.46 -37.48 6.97
CA LEU A 15 2.43 -37.46 8.02
C LEU A 15 2.11 -36.05 8.49
N SER A 16 3.08 -35.14 8.71
CA SER A 16 2.80 -33.76 9.13
C SER A 16 2.05 -32.93 8.09
N ARG A 17 2.30 -33.18 6.79
CA ARG A 17 1.64 -32.46 5.69
C ARG A 17 0.23 -33.03 5.44
N TRP A 18 0.06 -34.34 5.59
CA TRP A 18 -1.24 -35.01 5.54
C TRP A 18 -2.10 -34.63 6.75
N PHE A 19 -1.55 -34.64 7.98
CA PHE A 19 -2.23 -34.17 9.20
C PHE A 19 -2.64 -32.70 9.12
N TYR A 20 -1.82 -31.82 8.54
CA TYR A 20 -2.16 -30.40 8.38
C TYR A 20 -3.29 -30.20 7.36
N VAL A 21 -3.31 -30.96 6.27
CA VAL A 21 -4.37 -30.87 5.26
C VAL A 21 -5.68 -31.51 5.74
N THR A 22 -5.63 -32.67 6.41
CA THR A 22 -6.80 -33.32 6.99
C THR A 22 -7.37 -32.55 8.18
N SER A 23 -6.51 -32.01 9.06
CA SER A 23 -6.96 -31.13 10.15
C SER A 23 -7.54 -29.81 9.64
N MET A 24 -7.00 -29.21 8.58
CA MET A 24 -7.58 -28.00 7.99
C MET A 24 -8.96 -28.24 7.38
N TRP A 25 -9.19 -29.39 6.76
CA TRP A 25 -10.52 -29.74 6.25
C TRP A 25 -11.54 -29.93 7.39
N ALA A 26 -11.13 -30.57 8.48
CA ALA A 26 -11.95 -30.69 9.68
C ALA A 26 -12.21 -29.32 10.34
N ILE A 27 -11.20 -28.45 10.44
CA ILE A 27 -11.33 -27.10 11.01
C ILE A 27 -12.31 -26.27 10.18
N LYS A 28 -12.29 -26.36 8.84
CA LYS A 28 -13.23 -25.63 7.96
C LYS A 28 -14.71 -25.95 8.20
N ARG A 29 -15.04 -27.08 8.84
CA ARG A 29 -16.42 -27.46 9.19
C ARG A 29 -16.87 -26.93 10.54
N LEU A 30 -15.97 -26.37 11.35
CA LEU A 30 -16.31 -25.84 12.68
C LEU A 30 -16.89 -24.42 12.57
N PRO A 31 -17.63 -23.93 13.58
CA PRO A 31 -18.03 -22.53 13.64
C PRO A 31 -16.83 -21.57 13.63
N ASP A 32 -16.97 -20.42 12.97
CA ASP A 32 -15.90 -19.42 12.76
C ASP A 32 -15.13 -19.03 14.03
N ALA A 33 -15.84 -18.88 15.15
CA ALA A 33 -15.25 -18.55 16.44
C ALA A 33 -14.24 -19.61 16.92
N ILE A 34 -14.51 -20.88 16.62
CA ILE A 34 -13.65 -22.02 16.97
C ILE A 34 -12.52 -22.15 15.95
N GLN A 35 -12.81 -21.98 14.66
CA GLN A 35 -11.80 -21.98 13.61
C GLN A 35 -10.66 -21.02 13.96
N GLY A 36 -11.00 -19.74 14.22
CA GLY A 36 -10.02 -18.72 14.56
C GLY A 36 -9.16 -19.07 15.78
N LYS A 37 -9.75 -19.65 16.84
CA LYS A 37 -9.02 -20.06 18.04
C LYS A 37 -8.02 -21.18 17.76
N LEU A 38 -8.42 -22.19 16.99
CA LEU A 38 -7.56 -23.34 16.66
C LEU A 38 -6.38 -22.95 15.77
N ILE A 39 -6.64 -22.14 14.73
CA ILE A 39 -5.60 -21.70 13.80
C ILE A 39 -4.54 -20.86 14.53
N ARG A 40 -4.98 -19.90 15.35
CA ARG A 40 -4.06 -19.04 16.10
C ARG A 40 -3.26 -19.81 17.14
N ARG A 41 -3.74 -20.97 17.63
CA ARG A 41 -2.94 -21.88 18.48
C ARG A 41 -1.82 -22.58 17.72
N GLN A 42 -1.95 -22.76 16.42
CA GLN A 42 -0.92 -23.40 15.59
C GLN A 42 0.05 -22.39 14.96
N LEU A 43 -0.17 -21.10 15.20
CA LEU A 43 0.64 -20.01 14.68
C LEU A 43 2.05 -20.06 15.28
N HIS A 44 3.06 -19.89 14.44
CA HIS A 44 4.46 -19.77 14.84
C HIS A 44 5.02 -18.48 14.22
N LEU A 45 4.96 -17.39 14.99
CA LEU A 45 5.43 -16.08 14.58
C LEU A 45 6.95 -15.98 14.76
N PRO A 46 7.68 -15.41 13.79
CA PRO A 46 9.10 -15.13 13.97
C PRO A 46 9.31 -14.15 15.13
N LEU A 47 10.19 -14.52 16.05
CA LEU A 47 10.68 -13.58 17.08
C LEU A 47 11.83 -12.72 16.55
N VAL A 48 12.58 -13.27 15.60
CA VAL A 48 13.68 -12.63 14.86
C VAL A 48 13.47 -12.87 13.37
N LEU A 49 13.95 -11.95 12.54
CA LEU A 49 13.97 -12.17 11.10
C LEU A 49 14.99 -13.27 10.76
N PRO A 50 14.71 -14.11 9.76
CA PRO A 50 15.70 -15.07 9.31
C PRO A 50 16.84 -14.32 8.62
N GLY A 51 18.07 -14.48 9.13
CA GLY A 51 19.32 -13.91 8.59
C GLY A 51 19.24 -12.43 8.21
N ASP A 52 19.85 -12.06 7.09
CA ASP A 52 19.97 -10.66 6.62
C ASP A 52 18.73 -10.19 5.85
N MET A 53 17.54 -10.60 6.29
CA MET A 53 16.28 -10.15 5.69
C MET A 53 16.04 -8.67 5.94
N VAL A 54 15.78 -7.93 4.87
CA VAL A 54 15.41 -6.51 4.92
C VAL A 54 14.02 -6.31 4.34
N PHE A 55 13.16 -5.55 5.01
CA PHE A 55 11.86 -5.12 4.51
C PHE A 55 11.85 -3.61 4.37
N LYS A 56 11.49 -3.14 3.18
CA LYS A 56 11.50 -1.72 2.82
C LYS A 56 10.52 -1.42 1.70
N ILE A 57 10.30 -0.14 1.44
CA ILE A 57 9.71 0.32 0.18
C ILE A 57 10.75 0.11 -0.92
N ALA A 58 10.34 -0.41 -2.09
CA ALA A 58 11.22 -0.47 -3.25
C ALA A 58 11.55 0.96 -3.69
N ASP A 59 12.82 1.36 -3.61
CA ASP A 59 13.27 2.72 -3.94
C ASP A 59 14.28 2.76 -5.10
N THR A 60 14.55 1.59 -5.70
CA THR A 60 15.37 1.43 -6.89
C THR A 60 14.59 0.76 -8.03
N LYS A 61 15.01 1.03 -9.27
CA LYS A 61 14.42 0.40 -10.47
C LYS A 61 14.57 -1.12 -10.43
N GLU A 62 15.71 -1.61 -9.97
CA GLU A 62 16.00 -3.04 -9.88
C GLU A 62 15.07 -3.73 -8.88
N GLU A 63 14.86 -3.14 -7.70
CA GLU A 63 13.92 -3.68 -6.71
C GLU A 63 12.48 -3.68 -7.25
N PHE A 64 12.07 -2.60 -7.90
CA PHE A 64 10.73 -2.47 -8.49
C PHE A 64 10.50 -3.48 -9.61
N ALA A 65 11.45 -3.62 -10.55
CA ALA A 65 11.38 -4.58 -11.64
C ALA A 65 11.39 -6.03 -11.14
N GLN A 66 12.25 -6.36 -10.17
CA GLN A 66 12.27 -7.69 -9.54
C GLN A 66 10.94 -8.00 -8.84
N ALA A 67 10.32 -7.01 -8.17
CA ALA A 67 9.01 -7.19 -7.56
C ALA A 67 7.94 -7.52 -8.61
N LEU A 68 7.86 -6.77 -9.71
CA LEU A 68 6.87 -7.01 -10.77
C LEU A 68 7.07 -8.36 -11.48
N ALA A 69 8.32 -8.75 -11.71
CA ALA A 69 8.68 -10.05 -12.27
C ALA A 69 8.29 -11.18 -11.31
N LEU A 70 8.57 -11.03 -10.01
CA LEU A 70 8.21 -12.01 -8.99
C LEU A 70 6.69 -12.24 -8.91
N VAL A 71 5.89 -11.17 -9.02
CA VAL A 71 4.43 -11.28 -9.06
C VAL A 71 3.97 -12.00 -10.32
N TYR A 72 4.54 -11.62 -11.48
CA TYR A 72 4.25 -12.27 -12.76
C TYR A 72 4.51 -13.78 -12.69
N GLU A 73 5.71 -14.18 -12.28
CA GLU A 73 6.10 -15.59 -12.14
C GLU A 73 5.14 -16.33 -11.19
N ALA A 74 4.88 -15.78 -10.01
CA ALA A 74 4.03 -16.42 -9.02
C ALA A 74 2.58 -16.56 -9.49
N TYR A 75 2.07 -15.61 -10.27
CA TYR A 75 0.70 -15.62 -10.77
C TYR A 75 0.57 -16.52 -12.00
N LEU A 76 1.58 -16.54 -12.88
CA LEU A 76 1.64 -17.44 -14.03
C LEU A 76 1.72 -18.91 -13.57
N GLU A 77 2.56 -19.22 -12.58
CA GLU A 77 2.63 -20.55 -11.96
C GLU A 77 1.29 -21.02 -11.36
N GLN A 78 0.46 -20.09 -10.90
CA GLN A 78 -0.87 -20.35 -10.34
C GLN A 78 -1.99 -20.33 -11.39
N GLY A 79 -1.68 -20.06 -12.66
CA GLY A 79 -2.68 -19.92 -13.73
C GLY A 79 -3.56 -18.67 -13.61
N LEU A 80 -3.17 -17.69 -12.78
CA LEU A 80 -3.95 -16.48 -12.52
C LEU A 80 -3.85 -15.45 -13.65
N ILE A 81 -2.80 -15.52 -14.47
CA ILE A 81 -2.57 -14.63 -15.62
C ILE A 81 -2.11 -15.43 -16.83
N SER A 82 -2.26 -14.87 -18.02
CA SER A 82 -1.59 -15.35 -19.23
C SER A 82 -0.15 -14.86 -19.28
N CYS A 83 0.70 -15.54 -20.06
CA CYS A 83 2.02 -15.00 -20.36
C CYS A 83 1.90 -13.65 -21.11
N ASN A 84 2.88 -12.78 -20.91
CA ASN A 84 3.02 -11.54 -21.66
C ASN A 84 4.48 -11.36 -22.12
N GLN A 85 4.67 -10.41 -23.04
CA GLN A 85 5.94 -10.20 -23.75
C GLN A 85 7.06 -9.68 -22.82
N HIS A 86 6.70 -9.13 -21.65
CA HIS A 86 7.62 -8.40 -20.77
C HIS A 86 7.98 -9.19 -19.50
N ALA A 87 7.37 -10.36 -19.30
CA ALA A 87 7.54 -11.19 -18.11
C ALA A 87 7.36 -10.43 -16.78
N GLN A 88 6.50 -9.41 -16.78
CA GLN A 88 6.24 -8.53 -15.64
C GLN A 88 4.74 -8.28 -15.50
N ARG A 89 4.26 -8.12 -14.25
CA ARG A 89 2.85 -7.85 -13.97
C ARG A 89 2.66 -6.42 -13.48
N PHE A 90 2.63 -5.49 -14.41
CA PHE A 90 2.33 -4.10 -14.16
C PHE A 90 0.86 -3.78 -14.47
N THR A 91 0.32 -2.75 -13.84
CA THR A 91 -1.05 -2.27 -14.07
C THR A 91 -1.09 -0.75 -13.99
N LYS A 92 -2.20 -0.12 -14.41
CA LYS A 92 -2.41 1.33 -14.24
C LYS A 92 -2.19 1.81 -12.79
N TYR A 93 -2.47 0.96 -11.80
CA TYR A 93 -2.22 1.29 -10.40
C TYR A 93 -0.73 1.39 -10.06
N HIS A 94 0.12 0.57 -10.65
CA HIS A 94 1.58 0.67 -10.45
C HIS A 94 2.16 1.96 -11.07
N ALA A 95 1.48 2.51 -12.09
CA ALA A 95 1.81 3.81 -12.66
C ALA A 95 1.31 4.99 -11.81
N SER A 96 0.53 4.75 -10.75
CA SER A 96 -0.02 5.82 -9.91
C SER A 96 0.93 6.13 -8.73
N PRO A 97 1.13 7.41 -8.37
CA PRO A 97 1.92 7.77 -7.19
C PRO A 97 1.22 7.37 -5.87
N PHE A 98 -0.04 6.93 -5.94
CA PHE A 98 -0.80 6.42 -4.81
C PHE A 98 -0.50 4.95 -4.48
N SER A 99 0.36 4.30 -5.27
CA SER A 99 0.80 2.93 -5.03
C SER A 99 2.21 2.88 -4.46
N THR A 100 2.41 2.07 -3.42
CA THR A 100 3.72 1.80 -2.83
C THR A 100 4.01 0.31 -2.93
N VAL A 101 5.13 -0.04 -3.58
CA VAL A 101 5.63 -1.42 -3.64
C VAL A 101 6.54 -1.66 -2.45
N ILE A 102 6.22 -2.69 -1.67
CA ILE A 102 6.97 -3.11 -0.49
C ILE A 102 7.67 -4.42 -0.81
N VAL A 103 8.97 -4.48 -0.55
CA VAL A 103 9.81 -5.64 -0.84
C VAL A 103 10.40 -6.22 0.44
N GLY A 104 10.45 -7.55 0.49
CA GLY A 104 11.30 -8.31 1.39
C GLY A 104 12.50 -8.81 0.60
N LYS A 105 13.70 -8.41 1.03
CA LYS A 105 14.97 -8.70 0.38
C LYS A 105 15.81 -9.65 1.20
N TRP A 106 16.53 -10.51 0.51
CA TRP A 106 17.67 -11.23 1.05
C TRP A 106 18.90 -10.78 0.27
N GLN A 107 19.82 -10.07 0.94
CA GLN A 107 20.90 -9.36 0.25
C GLN A 107 20.32 -8.40 -0.80
N ASP A 108 20.75 -8.50 -2.07
CA ASP A 108 20.29 -7.67 -3.17
C ASP A 108 19.09 -8.25 -3.94
N GLU A 109 18.58 -9.41 -3.54
CA GLU A 109 17.50 -10.12 -4.23
C GLU A 109 16.14 -9.87 -3.55
N VAL A 110 15.13 -9.50 -4.34
CA VAL A 110 13.74 -9.44 -3.89
C VAL A 110 13.16 -10.86 -3.82
N VAL A 111 12.81 -11.30 -2.61
CA VAL A 111 12.32 -12.66 -2.33
C VAL A 111 10.85 -12.67 -1.91
N ALA A 112 10.31 -11.51 -1.54
CA ALA A 112 8.88 -11.30 -1.32
C ALA A 112 8.48 -9.88 -1.69
N THR A 113 7.22 -9.70 -2.09
CA THR A 113 6.69 -8.38 -2.43
C THR A 113 5.19 -8.31 -2.17
N LEU A 114 4.71 -7.09 -1.91
CA LEU A 114 3.30 -6.72 -1.99
C LEU A 114 3.19 -5.24 -2.41
N THR A 115 2.04 -4.86 -2.95
CA THR A 115 1.75 -3.47 -3.30
C THR A 115 0.58 -2.98 -2.43
N VAL A 116 0.73 -1.80 -1.83
CA VAL A 116 -0.40 -1.08 -1.21
C VAL A 116 -0.84 0.04 -2.14
N ILE A 117 -2.11 0.03 -2.54
CA ILE A 117 -2.70 1.00 -3.46
C ILE A 117 -3.65 1.86 -2.64
N VAL A 118 -3.29 3.11 -2.37
CA VAL A 118 -4.16 4.05 -1.65
C VAL A 118 -5.25 4.54 -2.61
N ASP A 119 -6.49 4.61 -2.11
CA ASP A 119 -7.63 5.05 -2.92
C ASP A 119 -7.41 6.46 -3.48
N SER A 120 -7.80 6.63 -4.75
CA SER A 120 -7.59 7.85 -5.55
C SER A 120 -8.67 7.92 -6.62
N PRO A 121 -8.77 9.00 -7.41
CA PRO A 121 -9.67 9.04 -8.56
C PRO A 121 -9.50 7.88 -9.58
N LEU A 122 -8.34 7.20 -9.59
CA LEU A 122 -8.12 5.96 -10.37
C LEU A 122 -8.93 4.75 -9.85
N GLY A 123 -9.54 4.90 -8.67
CA GLY A 123 -10.17 3.84 -7.89
C GLY A 123 -9.17 2.84 -7.31
N LEU A 124 -9.71 1.73 -6.85
CA LEU A 124 -8.99 0.53 -6.41
C LEU A 124 -9.32 -0.64 -7.35
N PRO A 125 -8.42 -1.62 -7.52
CA PRO A 125 -8.75 -2.83 -8.28
C PRO A 125 -10.06 -3.51 -7.83
N ALA A 126 -10.34 -3.52 -6.52
CA ALA A 126 -11.52 -4.10 -5.91
C ALA A 126 -12.85 -3.47 -6.38
N ASP A 127 -12.85 -2.23 -6.88
CA ASP A 127 -14.07 -1.56 -7.38
C ASP A 127 -14.74 -2.30 -8.54
N ALA A 128 -14.00 -3.16 -9.25
CA ALA A 128 -14.54 -3.99 -10.33
C ALA A 128 -15.60 -5.01 -9.84
N GLY A 129 -15.52 -5.45 -8.58
CA GLY A 129 -16.39 -6.50 -8.04
C GLY A 129 -17.11 -6.15 -6.73
N TRP A 130 -16.64 -5.14 -6.00
CA TRP A 130 -17.19 -4.73 -4.70
C TRP A 130 -17.55 -3.25 -4.69
N ASP A 131 -18.60 -2.92 -3.93
CA ASP A 131 -18.93 -1.53 -3.63
C ASP A 131 -18.16 -1.10 -2.38
N LEU A 132 -17.31 -0.08 -2.54
CA LEU A 132 -16.50 0.49 -1.47
C LEU A 132 -17.01 1.87 -1.06
N ASP A 133 -18.14 2.33 -1.61
CA ASP A 133 -18.63 3.68 -1.42
C ASP A 133 -19.03 3.93 0.04
N ASP A 134 -19.56 2.93 0.75
CA ASP A 134 -19.77 3.05 2.20
C ASP A 134 -18.49 3.36 2.98
N LEU A 135 -17.40 2.66 2.62
CA LEU A 135 -16.10 2.87 3.27
C LEU A 135 -15.58 4.27 2.98
N ARG A 136 -15.73 4.74 1.75
CA ARG A 136 -15.37 6.10 1.31
C ARG A 136 -16.25 7.17 1.97
N ARG A 137 -17.56 6.93 2.06
CA ARG A 137 -18.56 7.84 2.65
C ARG A 137 -18.30 8.10 4.13
N TRP A 138 -17.84 7.08 4.87
CA TRP A 138 -17.45 7.24 6.28
C TRP A 138 -16.14 8.03 6.44
N GLY A 139 -15.52 8.44 5.34
CA GLY A 139 -14.33 9.26 5.33
C GLY A 139 -13.07 8.48 5.69
N ASP A 140 -13.10 7.15 5.57
CA ASP A 140 -11.94 6.30 5.76
C ASP A 140 -10.98 6.51 4.59
N ARG A 141 -9.69 6.64 4.91
CA ARG A 141 -8.66 6.49 3.89
C ARG A 141 -8.46 5.01 3.61
N VAL A 142 -9.08 4.54 2.52
CA VAL A 142 -9.03 3.15 2.10
C VAL A 142 -7.76 2.87 1.30
N ALA A 143 -7.18 1.69 1.47
CA ALA A 143 -6.12 1.20 0.60
C ALA A 143 -6.30 -0.30 0.30
N GLU A 144 -6.01 -0.71 -0.92
CA GLU A 144 -6.00 -2.12 -1.31
C GLU A 144 -4.62 -2.74 -1.10
N ILE A 145 -4.59 -3.94 -0.51
CA ILE A 145 -3.42 -4.82 -0.52
C ILE A 145 -3.49 -5.69 -1.77
N SER A 146 -2.52 -5.53 -2.66
CA SER A 146 -2.46 -6.21 -3.95
C SER A 146 -1.08 -6.82 -4.22
N SER A 147 -0.95 -7.54 -5.34
CA SER A 147 0.33 -8.05 -5.86
C SER A 147 1.19 -8.82 -4.83
N LEU A 148 0.59 -9.62 -3.95
CA LEU A 148 1.34 -10.38 -2.94
C LEU A 148 2.02 -11.61 -3.57
N ALA A 149 3.35 -11.68 -3.48
CA ALA A 149 4.12 -12.82 -3.98
C ALA A 149 5.33 -13.16 -3.10
N ILE A 150 5.66 -14.45 -3.02
CA ILE A 150 6.87 -14.98 -2.36
C ILE A 150 7.57 -15.93 -3.32
N LYS A 151 8.88 -15.72 -3.48
CA LYS A 151 9.74 -16.49 -4.38
C LYS A 151 9.72 -17.97 -4.04
N ARG A 152 9.67 -18.83 -5.06
CA ARG A 152 9.43 -20.28 -4.93
C ARG A 152 10.36 -20.96 -3.92
N GLY A 153 11.66 -20.66 -3.96
CA GLY A 153 12.66 -21.23 -3.03
C GLY A 153 12.39 -20.89 -1.56
N TRP A 154 11.69 -19.78 -1.30
CA TRP A 154 11.41 -19.27 0.04
C TRP A 154 10.05 -19.69 0.59
N ARG A 155 9.17 -20.30 -0.22
CA ARG A 155 7.81 -20.70 0.18
C ARG A 155 7.79 -21.74 1.32
N ARG A 156 8.85 -22.53 1.50
CA ARG A 156 8.97 -23.44 2.68
C ARG A 156 9.06 -22.68 4.00
N LYS A 157 9.60 -21.46 3.97
CA LYS A 157 9.67 -20.52 5.10
C LYS A 157 8.60 -19.43 4.99
N ARG A 158 7.53 -19.62 4.20
CA ARG A 158 6.54 -18.57 3.89
C ARG A 158 6.02 -17.82 5.12
N GLY A 159 5.75 -18.51 6.23
CA GLY A 159 5.24 -17.86 7.45
C GLY A 159 6.25 -16.89 8.08
N PHE A 160 7.54 -17.19 7.96
CA PHE A 160 8.64 -16.36 8.47
C PHE A 160 8.96 -15.15 7.58
N ILE A 161 8.34 -15.05 6.40
CA ILE A 161 8.54 -13.93 5.46
C ILE A 161 7.24 -13.15 5.29
N LEU A 162 6.11 -13.85 5.10
CA LEU A 162 4.79 -13.26 4.96
C LEU A 162 4.39 -12.46 6.19
N MET A 163 4.58 -13.00 7.40
CA MET A 163 4.16 -12.30 8.62
C MET A 163 4.97 -11.01 8.83
N PRO A 164 6.31 -11.00 8.72
CA PRO A 164 7.07 -9.76 8.71
C PRO A 164 6.68 -8.79 7.59
N LEU A 165 6.46 -9.27 6.36
CA LEU A 165 6.04 -8.42 5.24
C LEU A 165 4.71 -7.71 5.53
N VAL A 166 3.71 -8.45 6.01
CA VAL A 166 2.39 -7.88 6.38
C VAL A 166 2.50 -6.97 7.61
N LYS A 167 3.41 -7.25 8.54
CA LYS A 167 3.68 -6.35 9.67
C LYS A 167 4.31 -5.04 9.20
N PHE A 168 5.31 -5.10 8.32
CA PHE A 168 5.90 -3.90 7.73
C PHE A 168 4.82 -3.06 7.05
N LEU A 169 3.95 -3.69 6.25
CA LEU A 169 2.79 -3.05 5.63
C LEU A 169 1.85 -2.42 6.67
N TYR A 170 1.48 -3.15 7.73
CA TYR A 170 0.59 -2.65 8.78
C TYR A 170 1.15 -1.38 9.44
N GLU A 171 2.44 -1.39 9.78
CA GLU A 171 3.11 -0.23 10.37
C GLU A 171 3.26 0.92 9.38
N TYR A 172 3.63 0.62 8.13
CA TYR A 172 3.70 1.60 7.06
C TYR A 172 2.35 2.30 6.86
N ALA A 173 1.28 1.52 6.75
CA ALA A 173 -0.06 2.03 6.52
C ALA A 173 -0.54 2.99 7.61
N ILE A 174 -0.31 2.64 8.88
CA ILE A 174 -0.77 3.47 10.01
C ILE A 174 0.15 4.66 10.25
N LYS A 175 1.47 4.46 10.27
CA LYS A 175 2.44 5.50 10.67
C LYS A 175 2.81 6.44 9.54
N TYR A 176 2.77 5.97 8.30
CA TYR A 176 3.33 6.68 7.15
C TYR A 176 2.27 7.03 6.11
N ALA A 177 1.44 6.09 5.69
CA ALA A 177 0.43 6.35 4.65
C ALA A 177 -0.90 6.89 5.21
N GLY A 178 -1.09 6.90 6.53
CA GLY A 178 -2.30 7.40 7.17
C GLY A 178 -3.58 6.66 6.77
N VAL A 179 -3.46 5.37 6.46
CA VAL A 179 -4.55 4.50 6.01
C VAL A 179 -5.40 4.08 7.20
N ASP A 180 -6.72 4.19 7.03
CA ASP A 180 -7.72 3.82 8.03
C ASP A 180 -8.23 2.40 7.84
N ARG A 181 -8.22 1.92 6.60
CA ARG A 181 -8.87 0.67 6.22
C ARG A 181 -8.15 -0.01 5.08
N PHE A 182 -7.90 -1.30 5.26
CA PHE A 182 -7.48 -2.16 4.16
C PHE A 182 -8.67 -2.79 3.46
N VAL A 183 -8.50 -2.98 2.16
CA VAL A 183 -9.30 -3.87 1.31
C VAL A 183 -8.34 -4.88 0.68
N ALA A 184 -8.80 -6.10 0.47
CA ALA A 184 -8.06 -7.10 -0.30
C ALA A 184 -9.04 -7.99 -1.05
N VAL A 185 -8.71 -8.30 -2.30
CA VAL A 185 -9.43 -9.33 -3.07
C VAL A 185 -8.57 -10.58 -3.09
N THR A 186 -9.14 -11.69 -2.63
CA THR A 186 -8.39 -12.93 -2.40
C THR A 186 -9.13 -14.15 -2.92
N ASN A 187 -8.43 -15.28 -3.01
CA ASN A 187 -9.05 -16.57 -3.30
C ASN A 187 -9.52 -17.25 -2.00
N GLU A 188 -10.32 -18.31 -2.11
CA GLU A 188 -10.89 -19.00 -0.96
C GLU A 188 -9.83 -19.53 0.02
N SER A 189 -8.70 -20.04 -0.49
CA SER A 189 -7.62 -20.58 0.35
C SER A 189 -6.97 -19.49 1.21
N ALA A 190 -6.72 -18.32 0.62
CA ALA A 190 -6.12 -17.19 1.30
C ALA A 190 -7.11 -16.41 2.18
N ARG A 191 -8.42 -16.38 1.85
CA ARG A 191 -9.49 -15.81 2.70
C ARG A 191 -9.37 -16.28 4.15
N PHE A 192 -9.06 -17.55 4.35
CA PHE A 192 -8.90 -18.15 5.67
C PHE A 192 -7.76 -17.52 6.48
N PHE A 193 -6.62 -17.21 5.84
CA PHE A 193 -5.50 -16.50 6.46
C PHE A 193 -5.92 -15.06 6.83
N TYR A 194 -6.51 -14.33 5.88
CA TYR A 194 -6.98 -12.96 6.11
C TYR A 194 -8.01 -12.88 7.25
N ARG A 195 -9.01 -13.78 7.27
CA ARG A 195 -10.08 -13.80 8.28
C ARG A 195 -9.57 -14.17 9.66
N HIS A 196 -8.82 -15.27 9.78
CA HIS A 196 -8.54 -15.85 11.09
C HIS A 196 -7.23 -15.40 11.73
N ILE A 197 -6.28 -14.91 10.94
CA ILE A 197 -4.99 -14.41 11.45
C ILE A 197 -4.96 -12.88 11.42
N LEU A 198 -5.31 -12.27 10.29
CA LEU A 198 -5.30 -10.81 10.15
C LEU A 198 -6.61 -10.13 10.58
N LEU A 199 -7.64 -10.91 10.91
CA LEU A 199 -8.95 -10.44 11.38
C LEU A 199 -9.71 -9.59 10.36
N PHE A 200 -9.54 -9.87 9.06
CA PHE A 200 -10.35 -9.27 8.02
C PHE A 200 -11.79 -9.79 8.07
N GLU A 201 -12.73 -8.92 7.75
CA GLU A 201 -14.15 -9.20 7.57
C GLU A 201 -14.43 -9.34 6.07
N ASP A 202 -15.50 -10.06 5.69
CA ASP A 202 -15.87 -10.14 4.28
C ASP A 202 -16.57 -8.84 3.83
N LEU A 203 -16.37 -8.47 2.57
CA LEU A 203 -17.15 -7.44 1.90
C LEU A 203 -18.31 -8.06 1.14
N GLU A 204 -19.44 -7.38 1.15
CA GLU A 204 -20.60 -7.74 0.33
C GLU A 204 -20.30 -7.43 -1.14
N PRO A 205 -20.47 -8.41 -2.06
CA PRO A 205 -20.25 -8.18 -3.48
C PRO A 205 -21.31 -7.25 -4.06
N LYS A 206 -21.01 -6.60 -5.18
CA LYS A 206 -22.03 -5.87 -5.95
C LYS A 206 -23.16 -6.80 -6.38
N SER A 207 -24.37 -6.25 -6.47
CA SER A 207 -25.59 -6.98 -6.88
C SER A 207 -25.46 -7.66 -8.25
N THR A 208 -24.56 -7.16 -9.11
CA THR A 208 -24.24 -7.69 -10.44
C THR A 208 -23.29 -8.89 -10.45
N GLY A 209 -22.84 -9.36 -9.28
CA GLY A 209 -22.01 -10.55 -9.11
C GLY A 209 -20.51 -10.28 -8.91
N LYS A 210 -19.76 -11.36 -8.64
CA LYS A 210 -18.31 -11.33 -8.35
C LYS A 210 -17.50 -11.37 -9.65
N SER A 211 -17.27 -10.22 -10.29
CA SER A 211 -16.31 -10.12 -11.39
C SER A 211 -15.02 -9.44 -10.91
N TYR A 212 -13.87 -10.07 -11.12
CA TYR A 212 -12.56 -9.48 -10.81
C TYR A 212 -11.60 -9.75 -11.96
N GLN A 213 -11.46 -8.77 -12.85
CA GLN A 213 -10.79 -8.95 -14.14
C GLN A 213 -9.25 -8.98 -14.05
N PHE A 214 -8.69 -8.68 -12.88
CA PHE A 214 -7.23 -8.60 -12.70
C PHE A 214 -6.53 -9.95 -12.54
N VAL A 215 -7.28 -11.03 -12.30
CA VAL A 215 -6.80 -12.43 -12.28
C VAL A 215 -7.89 -13.38 -12.78
N LYS A 216 -7.49 -14.46 -13.44
CA LYS A 216 -8.35 -15.59 -13.79
C LYS A 216 -8.69 -16.37 -12.52
N THR A 217 -9.69 -15.94 -11.77
CA THR A 217 -10.16 -16.64 -10.57
C THR A 217 -11.67 -16.84 -10.62
N ASN A 218 -12.11 -18.08 -10.36
CA ASN A 218 -13.51 -18.46 -10.49
C ASN A 218 -14.37 -18.02 -9.30
N CYS A 219 -13.77 -17.58 -8.19
CA CYS A 219 -14.52 -17.14 -7.00
C CYS A 219 -13.70 -16.20 -6.11
N PRO A 220 -13.56 -14.92 -6.48
CA PRO A 220 -12.84 -13.96 -5.65
C PRO A 220 -13.67 -13.56 -4.42
N TRP A 221 -12.98 -13.22 -3.33
CA TRP A 221 -13.55 -12.76 -2.07
C TRP A 221 -12.95 -11.40 -1.71
N GLY A 222 -13.78 -10.38 -1.68
CA GLY A 222 -13.43 -9.07 -1.15
C GLY A 222 -13.48 -9.13 0.37
N MET A 223 -12.47 -8.55 0.99
CA MET A 223 -12.31 -8.52 2.43
C MET A 223 -11.84 -7.14 2.89
N THR A 224 -12.17 -6.74 4.11
CA THR A 224 -11.75 -5.47 4.70
C THR A 224 -11.21 -5.62 6.11
N LEU A 225 -10.28 -4.73 6.51
CA LEU A 225 -9.79 -4.60 7.87
C LEU A 225 -9.78 -3.14 8.29
N ASN A 226 -10.46 -2.82 9.39
CA ASN A 226 -10.42 -1.49 10.00
C ASN A 226 -9.16 -1.32 10.87
N LEU A 227 -8.21 -0.49 10.44
CA LEU A 227 -6.92 -0.32 11.11
C LEU A 227 -7.04 0.47 12.42
N ARG A 228 -8.06 1.32 12.57
CA ARG A 228 -8.32 2.03 13.83
C ARG A 228 -8.74 1.06 14.95
N ARG A 229 -9.44 -0.02 14.60
CA ARG A 229 -9.87 -1.07 15.55
C ARG A 229 -8.86 -2.22 15.68
N ALA A 230 -8.07 -2.48 14.63
CA ALA A 230 -7.16 -3.62 14.53
C ALA A 230 -6.26 -3.81 15.76
N ARG A 231 -5.69 -2.74 16.34
CA ARG A 231 -4.85 -2.83 17.56
C ARG A 231 -5.62 -3.46 18.72
N GLY A 232 -6.84 -3.01 18.97
CA GLY A 232 -7.70 -3.54 20.04
C GLY A 232 -8.16 -4.97 19.75
N ASP A 233 -8.50 -5.25 18.49
CA ASP A 233 -8.93 -6.59 18.06
C ASP A 233 -7.80 -7.62 18.18
N PHE A 234 -6.58 -7.27 17.77
CA PHE A 234 -5.38 -8.09 17.98
C PHE A 234 -5.14 -8.36 19.46
N ARG A 235 -5.28 -7.34 20.32
CA ARG A 235 -5.11 -7.49 21.77
C ARG A 235 -6.11 -8.51 22.33
N ARG A 236 -7.39 -8.36 21.97
CA ARG A 236 -8.49 -9.23 22.44
C ARG A 236 -8.25 -10.69 22.08
N VAL A 237 -7.83 -11.01 20.86
CA VAL A 237 -7.61 -12.40 20.43
C VAL A 237 -6.28 -13.01 20.91
N SER A 238 -5.38 -12.17 21.43
CA SER A 238 -4.04 -12.58 21.90
C SER A 238 -3.96 -12.79 23.42
N VAL A 239 -5.05 -12.61 24.16
CA VAL A 239 -5.10 -12.88 25.61
C VAL A 239 -4.72 -14.32 25.90
N GLY A 240 -3.80 -14.52 26.85
CA GLY A 240 -3.31 -15.84 27.26
C GLY A 240 -2.45 -16.57 26.21
N LYS A 241 -1.97 -15.88 25.17
CA LYS A 241 -1.08 -16.46 24.14
C LYS A 241 0.38 -16.23 24.45
N GLY A 242 1.19 -17.28 24.28
CA GLY A 242 2.66 -17.21 24.35
C GLY A 242 3.25 -16.35 23.23
N GLU A 243 4.53 -15.99 23.36
CA GLU A 243 5.20 -14.99 22.51
C GLU A 243 5.13 -15.31 21.01
N GLY A 244 5.37 -16.57 20.63
CA GLY A 244 5.30 -17.03 19.23
C GLY A 244 3.89 -17.15 18.65
N GLN A 245 2.84 -16.88 19.44
CA GLN A 245 1.43 -16.96 19.02
C GLN A 245 0.69 -15.62 19.20
N ASN A 246 1.32 -14.65 19.85
CA ASN A 246 0.70 -13.40 20.25
C ASN A 246 0.77 -12.38 19.10
N ILE A 247 -0.30 -12.31 18.29
CA ILE A 247 -0.36 -11.41 17.13
C ILE A 247 -0.34 -9.94 17.55
N PHE A 248 -0.87 -9.58 18.72
CA PHE A 248 -0.80 -8.21 19.24
C PHE A 248 0.65 -7.79 19.49
N ARG A 249 1.41 -8.58 20.25
CA ARG A 249 2.83 -8.30 20.48
C ARG A 249 3.60 -8.25 19.17
N PHE A 250 3.32 -9.17 18.26
CA PHE A 250 3.98 -9.21 16.96
C PHE A 250 3.71 -7.97 16.10
N PHE A 251 2.45 -7.59 15.87
CA PHE A 251 2.11 -6.45 15.01
C PHE A 251 2.35 -5.09 15.68
N CYS A 252 2.10 -4.98 16.98
CA CYS A 252 1.97 -3.69 17.65
C CYS A 252 3.12 -3.29 18.57
N GLU A 253 3.97 -4.23 18.99
CA GLU A 253 5.03 -3.97 19.99
C GLU A 253 6.42 -4.38 19.49
N ARG A 254 6.53 -5.51 18.80
CA ARG A 254 7.81 -6.04 18.33
C ARG A 254 8.42 -5.14 17.28
N GLN A 255 9.72 -4.91 17.39
CA GLN A 255 10.52 -4.25 16.37
C GLN A 255 11.44 -5.26 15.71
N PHE A 256 11.80 -5.01 14.45
CA PHE A 256 12.72 -5.84 13.69
C PHE A 256 13.82 -4.96 13.11
N ALA A 257 15.08 -5.31 13.37
CA ALA A 257 16.22 -4.54 12.89
C ALA A 257 16.25 -4.39 11.35
N GLY A 258 15.80 -5.43 10.62
CA GLY A 258 15.71 -5.39 9.16
C GLY A 258 14.52 -4.61 8.60
N PHE A 259 13.75 -3.88 9.41
CA PHE A 259 12.67 -3.02 8.89
C PHE A 259 13.21 -1.61 8.62
N HIS A 260 13.33 -1.25 7.35
CA HIS A 260 13.82 0.06 6.94
C HIS A 260 12.63 0.88 6.39
N TYR A 261 12.16 1.81 7.21
CA TYR A 261 11.09 2.73 6.84
C TYR A 261 11.65 3.98 6.14
N PRO A 262 10.84 4.69 5.33
CA PRO A 262 11.30 5.91 4.68
C PRO A 262 11.57 7.02 5.71
N GLU A 263 12.70 7.69 5.56
CA GLU A 263 13.02 8.89 6.34
C GLU A 263 12.26 10.10 5.80
N ARG A 264 11.70 10.90 6.71
CA ARG A 264 10.82 12.02 6.36
C ARG A 264 11.16 13.28 7.17
N SER A 265 11.57 14.33 6.48
CA SER A 265 11.77 15.66 7.08
C SER A 265 10.44 16.38 7.30
N PHE A 266 9.44 16.12 6.44
CA PHE A 266 8.10 16.66 6.55
C PHE A 266 7.04 15.56 6.48
N PHE A 267 5.86 15.86 7.01
CA PHE A 267 4.71 14.97 6.94
C PHE A 267 4.22 14.85 5.50
N LYS A 268 4.05 13.61 5.05
CA LYS A 268 3.47 13.26 3.76
C LYS A 268 2.78 11.92 3.89
N SER A 269 2.05 11.49 2.86
CA SER A 269 1.39 10.18 2.92
C SER A 269 1.71 9.25 1.75
N LEU A 270 2.46 9.73 0.78
CA LEU A 270 2.84 8.96 -0.40
C LEU A 270 4.36 8.86 -0.45
N ASP A 271 4.82 7.74 -1.00
CA ASP A 271 6.22 7.49 -1.31
C ASP A 271 6.30 7.05 -2.77
N PRO A 272 6.10 7.99 -3.72
CA PRO A 272 6.21 7.71 -5.15
C PRO A 272 7.66 7.34 -5.47
N VAL A 273 7.81 6.31 -6.30
CA VAL A 273 9.13 5.75 -6.68
C VAL A 273 9.46 6.04 -8.14
N LEU A 274 8.43 6.09 -8.99
CA LEU A 274 8.60 6.24 -10.42
C LEU A 274 8.83 7.70 -10.79
N ALA A 275 10.00 7.97 -11.38
CA ALA A 275 10.29 9.22 -12.04
C ALA A 275 9.61 9.28 -13.43
N PRO A 276 9.48 10.47 -14.06
CA PRO A 276 8.95 10.58 -15.42
C PRO A 276 9.64 9.68 -16.44
N HIS A 277 10.96 9.56 -16.34
CA HIS A 277 11.74 8.69 -17.21
C HIS A 277 11.42 7.20 -17.02
N ASP A 278 11.20 6.75 -15.78
CA ASP A 278 10.83 5.35 -15.52
C ASP A 278 9.49 4.99 -16.13
N LEU A 279 8.51 5.87 -15.95
CA LEU A 279 7.19 5.64 -16.53
C LEU A 279 7.27 5.63 -18.05
N ARG A 280 8.09 6.49 -18.67
CA ARG A 280 8.35 6.46 -20.13
C ARG A 280 8.85 5.09 -20.58
N GLU A 281 9.84 4.53 -19.90
CA GLU A 281 10.39 3.23 -20.27
C GLU A 281 9.37 2.11 -20.06
N LEU A 282 8.59 2.15 -18.96
CA LEU A 282 7.49 1.21 -18.73
C LEU A 282 6.40 1.33 -19.81
N LEU A 283 6.02 2.56 -20.20
CA LEU A 283 5.06 2.85 -21.27
C LEU A 283 5.54 2.30 -22.62
N LYS A 284 6.81 2.57 -22.99
CA LYS A 284 7.44 2.12 -24.25
C LYS A 284 7.54 0.61 -24.34
N CYS A 285 7.85 -0.04 -23.22
CA CYS A 285 7.88 -1.49 -23.14
C CYS A 285 6.48 -2.11 -23.25
N GLY A 286 5.46 -1.47 -23.81
CA GLY A 286 4.13 -2.07 -24.01
C GLY A 286 3.39 -2.44 -22.72
N VAL A 287 3.98 -2.14 -21.56
CA VAL A 287 3.49 -2.54 -20.24
C VAL A 287 2.18 -1.80 -19.89
N LEU A 288 1.95 -0.66 -20.53
CA LEU A 288 0.66 0.02 -20.61
C LEU A 288 0.00 -0.07 -21.98
N GLY A 289 0.76 -0.39 -23.04
CA GLY A 289 0.25 -0.57 -24.40
C GLY A 289 -0.71 -1.76 -24.58
N GLY A 290 -0.85 -2.62 -23.57
CA GLY A 290 -1.88 -3.67 -23.51
C GLY A 290 -2.98 -3.44 -22.47
N LEU A 291 -2.96 -2.33 -21.73
CA LEU A 291 -4.02 -1.94 -20.81
C LEU A 291 -4.80 -0.80 -21.45
N GLU A 292 -6.07 -1.03 -21.77
CA GLU A 292 -7.03 0.02 -22.13
C GLU A 292 -7.18 0.97 -20.93
N ILE A 293 -6.26 1.93 -20.77
CA ILE A 293 -6.41 3.02 -19.82
C ILE A 293 -7.43 3.98 -20.45
N SER A 294 -8.56 4.14 -19.76
CA SER A 294 -9.62 5.07 -20.15
C SER A 294 -9.11 6.52 -20.13
N ASP A 295 -9.69 7.40 -20.95
CA ASP A 295 -9.32 8.83 -20.94
C ASP A 295 -9.40 9.48 -19.55
N PRO A 296 -10.42 9.20 -18.70
CA PRO A 296 -10.45 9.69 -17.32
C PRO A 296 -9.24 9.25 -16.49
N ASP A 297 -8.80 8.00 -16.63
CA ASP A 297 -7.62 7.48 -15.92
C ASP A 297 -6.33 8.14 -16.45
N ARG A 298 -6.23 8.38 -17.76
CA ARG A 298 -5.13 9.11 -18.39
C ARG A 298 -5.05 10.54 -17.86
N GLU A 299 -6.18 11.24 -17.82
CA GLU A 299 -6.31 12.60 -17.27
C GLU A 299 -5.87 12.65 -15.80
N PHE A 300 -6.32 11.68 -14.98
CA PHE A 300 -5.90 11.61 -13.59
C PHE A 300 -4.37 11.45 -13.46
N LEU A 301 -3.77 10.50 -14.16
CA LEU A 301 -2.32 10.27 -14.10
C LEU A 301 -1.53 11.51 -14.53
N ARG A 302 -1.97 12.20 -15.60
CA ARG A 302 -1.38 13.49 -16.03
C ARG A 302 -1.46 14.55 -14.92
N SER A 303 -2.61 14.64 -14.25
CA SER A 303 -2.82 15.59 -13.16
C SER A 303 -2.03 15.25 -11.88
N ALA A 304 -1.78 13.97 -11.63
CA ALA A 304 -1.12 13.48 -10.42
C ALA A 304 0.40 13.72 -10.44
N TYR A 305 1.03 13.62 -11.62
CA TYR A 305 2.46 13.91 -11.77
C TYR A 305 2.76 15.37 -12.13
N HIS A 306 1.79 16.12 -12.67
CA HIS A 306 1.86 17.56 -12.99
C HIS A 306 2.95 18.00 -14.00
N PHE A 307 4.04 17.24 -14.19
CA PHE A 307 5.15 17.62 -15.06
C PHE A 307 4.84 17.47 -16.56
N GLN A 308 5.39 18.39 -17.35
CA GLN A 308 5.16 18.46 -18.80
C GLN A 308 5.70 17.19 -19.51
N GLU A 309 6.78 16.63 -19.00
CA GLU A 309 7.39 15.40 -19.47
C GLU A 309 6.40 14.22 -19.35
N PHE A 310 5.58 14.16 -18.30
CA PHE A 310 4.52 13.17 -18.16
C PHE A 310 3.33 13.45 -19.08
N LYS A 311 2.96 14.72 -19.26
CA LYS A 311 1.90 15.12 -20.19
C LYS A 311 2.22 14.77 -21.64
N GLN A 312 3.49 14.65 -22.03
CA GLN A 312 3.85 14.20 -23.37
C GLN A 312 3.78 12.67 -23.52
N LEU A 313 3.83 11.93 -22.42
CA LEU A 313 3.93 10.47 -22.42
C LEU A 313 2.60 9.73 -22.42
N ILE A 314 1.54 10.39 -21.96
CA ILE A 314 0.19 9.83 -21.92
C ILE A 314 -0.65 10.56 -22.96
N PRO A 315 -0.74 10.04 -24.21
CA PRO A 315 -1.53 10.68 -25.26
C PRO A 315 -3.02 10.69 -24.88
N MET A 316 -3.70 11.78 -25.22
CA MET A 316 -5.15 11.91 -25.07
C MET A 316 -5.78 11.95 -26.45
N GLU A 317 -6.86 11.18 -26.63
CA GLU A 317 -7.62 11.17 -27.88
C GLU A 317 -8.53 12.39 -28.01
N SER A 318 -8.92 12.99 -26.89
CA SER A 318 -9.67 14.25 -26.85
C SER A 318 -9.27 15.10 -25.64
N PRO A 319 -8.75 16.32 -25.81
CA PRO A 319 -8.47 17.21 -24.69
C PRO A 319 -9.75 17.51 -23.92
N SER A 320 -9.75 17.23 -22.62
CA SER A 320 -10.90 17.51 -21.76
C SER A 320 -11.10 19.02 -21.61
N VAL A 321 -12.36 19.48 -21.53
CA VAL A 321 -12.71 20.90 -21.30
C VAL A 321 -12.39 21.35 -19.86
N GLN A 322 -11.97 20.43 -18.98
CA GLN A 322 -11.58 20.77 -17.62
C GLN A 322 -10.29 21.57 -17.61
N LYS A 323 -10.32 22.76 -17.00
CA LYS A 323 -9.12 23.57 -16.81
C LYS A 323 -8.04 22.74 -16.10
N ASP A 324 -6.91 22.61 -16.78
CA ASP A 324 -5.69 22.00 -16.26
C ASP A 324 -5.38 22.58 -14.88
N ARG A 325 -5.13 21.72 -13.90
CA ARG A 325 -4.86 22.17 -12.52
C ARG A 325 -3.54 22.93 -12.49
N GLN A 326 -3.56 24.14 -11.93
CA GLN A 326 -2.37 25.00 -11.89
C GLN A 326 -1.25 24.46 -10.98
N HIS A 327 -1.59 23.76 -9.89
CA HIS A 327 -0.63 23.28 -8.90
C HIS A 327 -0.89 21.80 -8.53
N PRO A 328 0.15 21.00 -8.25
CA PRO A 328 -0.01 19.63 -7.78
C PRO A 328 -0.68 19.58 -6.40
N ARG A 329 -1.29 18.43 -6.10
CA ARG A 329 -2.00 18.16 -4.85
C ARG A 329 -1.37 16.96 -4.17
N PHE A 330 -1.06 17.11 -2.89
CA PHE A 330 -0.34 16.12 -2.11
C PHE A 330 -1.24 15.59 -1.00
N PRO A 331 -1.52 14.27 -0.98
CA PRO A 331 -2.26 13.66 0.09
C PRO A 331 -1.44 13.69 1.38
N VAL A 332 -2.04 14.23 2.43
CA VAL A 332 -1.45 14.32 3.77
C VAL A 332 -2.44 13.77 4.79
N ARG A 333 -1.99 13.55 6.02
CA ARG A 333 -2.87 13.26 7.15
C ARG A 333 -2.33 14.01 8.36
N ILE A 334 -2.68 15.28 8.45
CA ILE A 334 -2.13 16.19 9.45
C ILE A 334 -3.26 16.67 10.36
N LYS A 335 -3.06 16.55 11.67
CA LYS A 335 -3.96 17.13 12.66
C LYS A 335 -3.61 18.60 12.86
N GLY A 336 -4.63 19.43 12.94
CA GLY A 336 -4.49 20.86 13.12
C GLY A 336 -5.63 21.43 13.95
N GLN A 337 -5.61 22.76 14.03
CA GLN A 337 -6.65 23.54 14.69
C GLN A 337 -7.03 24.73 13.82
N VAL A 338 -8.29 25.12 13.87
CA VAL A 338 -8.75 26.35 13.24
C VAL A 338 -9.29 27.31 14.29
N ASN A 339 -8.87 28.57 14.18
CA ASN A 339 -9.41 29.67 14.97
C ASN A 339 -10.48 30.39 14.14
N LYS A 340 -11.70 30.40 14.65
CA LYS A 340 -12.81 31.18 14.07
C LYS A 340 -12.82 32.57 14.72
N SER A 341 -12.96 33.61 13.90
CA SER A 341 -13.22 34.96 14.43
C SER A 341 -14.48 34.95 15.30
N GLY A 342 -14.34 35.31 16.58
CA GLY A 342 -15.43 35.28 17.58
C GLY A 342 -15.59 33.98 18.39
N SER A 343 -14.80 32.93 18.14
CA SER A 343 -14.76 31.74 19.01
C SER A 343 -13.56 31.79 19.95
N GLN A 344 -13.78 31.55 21.25
CA GLN A 344 -12.69 31.45 22.23
C GLN A 344 -11.94 30.11 22.19
N ARG A 345 -12.48 29.08 21.52
CA ARG A 345 -11.85 27.75 21.48
C ARG A 345 -11.46 27.34 20.05
N PRO A 346 -10.23 26.83 19.86
CA PRO A 346 -9.81 26.27 18.57
C PRO A 346 -10.61 25.00 18.26
N ILE A 347 -11.04 24.86 17.01
CA ILE A 347 -11.76 23.68 16.53
C ILE A 347 -10.74 22.70 15.95
N PRO A 348 -10.71 21.42 16.37
CA PRO A 348 -9.80 20.44 15.81
C PRO A 348 -10.19 20.12 14.36
N ILE A 349 -9.18 20.11 13.50
CA ILE A 349 -9.30 19.79 12.08
C ILE A 349 -8.33 18.70 11.70
N GLU A 350 -8.63 18.08 10.58
CA GLU A 350 -7.73 17.16 9.92
C GLU A 350 -7.54 17.58 8.47
N ILE A 351 -6.29 17.63 8.02
CA ILE A 351 -5.89 18.05 6.68
C ILE A 351 -5.57 16.78 5.88
N PHE A 352 -6.21 16.64 4.72
CA PHE A 352 -6.13 15.46 3.86
C PHE A 352 -5.35 15.73 2.58
N GLU A 353 -5.29 16.99 2.15
CA GLU A 353 -4.63 17.40 0.92
C GLU A 353 -4.03 18.79 1.11
N VAL A 354 -2.82 18.96 0.59
CA VAL A 354 -2.16 20.27 0.51
C VAL A 354 -1.73 20.54 -0.93
N SER A 355 -1.74 21.80 -1.31
CA SER A 355 -1.26 22.33 -2.59
C SER A 355 -0.72 23.73 -2.33
N GLU A 356 0.14 24.24 -3.22
CA GLU A 356 0.78 25.55 -3.06
C GLU A 356 -0.21 26.65 -2.65
N LYS A 357 -1.42 26.64 -3.24
CA LYS A 357 -2.49 27.63 -3.00
C LYS A 357 -3.78 27.04 -2.41
N GLY A 358 -3.78 25.79 -1.97
CA GLY A 358 -5.01 25.12 -1.56
C GLY A 358 -4.83 24.10 -0.45
N LEU A 359 -5.90 23.88 0.32
CA LEU A 359 -5.98 22.85 1.37
C LEU A 359 -7.30 22.10 1.26
N MET A 360 -7.31 20.83 1.63
CA MET A 360 -8.54 20.09 1.91
C MET A 360 -8.54 19.65 3.37
N ILE A 361 -9.59 20.02 4.08
CA ILE A 361 -9.73 19.73 5.51
C ILE A 361 -11.06 19.01 5.82
N ARG A 362 -11.11 18.34 6.96
CA ARG A 362 -12.35 17.91 7.62
C ARG A 362 -12.46 18.61 8.95
N LEU A 363 -13.63 19.21 9.20
CA LEU A 363 -13.99 19.82 10.47
C LEU A 363 -14.72 18.81 11.36
N SER A 364 -14.38 18.83 12.64
CA SER A 364 -15.12 18.09 13.66
C SER A 364 -16.29 18.95 14.13
N GLY A 365 -17.50 18.69 13.62
CA GLY A 365 -18.73 19.36 14.03
C GLY A 365 -19.45 20.12 12.90
N GLU A 366 -20.75 20.30 13.06
CA GLU A 366 -21.59 21.07 12.13
C GLU A 366 -21.42 22.57 12.39
N SER A 367 -20.59 23.23 11.59
CA SER A 367 -20.67 24.68 11.47
C SER A 367 -20.20 25.13 10.10
N LEU A 368 -21.15 25.69 9.36
CA LEU A 368 -20.98 26.43 8.12
C LEU A 368 -20.06 27.63 8.39
N LEU A 369 -18.76 27.44 8.17
CA LEU A 369 -17.79 28.51 8.21
C LEU A 369 -17.73 29.12 6.80
N LEU A 370 -18.45 30.22 6.60
CA LEU A 370 -18.42 31.02 5.37
C LEU A 370 -17.40 32.18 5.43
N SER A 371 -16.61 32.27 6.51
CA SER A 371 -15.65 33.35 6.74
C SER A 371 -14.20 32.89 6.58
N ASN A 372 -13.29 33.87 6.48
CA ASN A 372 -11.84 33.63 6.54
C ASN A 372 -11.48 32.90 7.84
N MET A 373 -10.55 31.95 7.72
CA MET A 373 -10.11 31.08 8.81
C MET A 373 -8.60 31.12 8.94
N THR A 374 -8.12 31.09 10.18
CA THR A 374 -6.70 30.91 10.49
C THR A 374 -6.49 29.49 10.98
N LEU A 375 -5.77 28.71 10.18
CA LEU A 375 -5.44 27.32 10.46
C LEU A 375 -4.02 27.25 11.02
N ARG A 376 -3.82 26.48 12.09
CA ARG A 376 -2.50 26.18 12.64
C ARG A 376 -2.29 24.68 12.71
N PHE A 377 -1.19 24.21 12.14
CA PHE A 377 -0.83 22.79 12.11
C PHE A 377 0.67 22.58 11.96
N LEU A 378 1.11 21.37 12.27
CA LEU A 378 2.51 20.96 12.11
C LEU A 378 2.73 20.38 10.71
N VAL A 379 3.79 20.83 10.03
CA VAL A 379 4.23 20.23 8.75
C VAL A 379 5.38 19.24 8.95
N SER A 380 6.02 19.28 10.11
CA SER A 380 7.02 18.32 10.59
C SER A 380 6.92 18.24 12.13
N PRO A 381 7.61 17.31 12.80
CA PRO A 381 7.61 17.24 14.27
C PRO A 381 8.05 18.54 14.96
N TRP A 382 8.76 19.42 14.25
CA TRP A 382 9.41 20.60 14.82
C TRP A 382 8.92 21.92 14.22
N GLN A 383 8.15 21.90 13.13
CA GLN A 383 7.74 23.11 12.42
C GLN A 383 6.23 23.24 12.35
N SER A 384 5.72 24.35 12.87
CA SER A 384 4.32 24.76 12.72
C SER A 384 4.16 25.80 11.63
N VAL A 385 3.06 25.70 10.88
CA VAL A 385 2.62 26.71 9.94
C VAL A 385 1.27 27.28 10.38
N GLU A 386 1.12 28.58 10.12
CA GLU A 386 -0.15 29.27 10.22
C GLU A 386 -0.58 29.72 8.82
N VAL A 387 -1.82 29.41 8.46
CA VAL A 387 -2.39 29.64 7.13
C VAL A 387 -3.70 30.38 7.28
N GLU A 388 -3.81 31.54 6.64
CA GLU A 388 -5.08 32.22 6.44
C GLU A 388 -5.69 31.76 5.12
N ALA A 389 -6.89 31.16 5.19
CA ALA A 389 -7.55 30.58 4.03
C ALA A 389 -9.05 30.86 4.02
N GLN A 390 -9.63 30.88 2.82
CA GLN A 390 -11.06 31.03 2.60
C GLN A 390 -11.69 29.73 2.08
N PRO A 391 -12.89 29.36 2.53
CA PRO A 391 -13.70 28.31 1.91
C PRO A 391 -13.94 28.57 0.42
N VAL A 392 -13.81 27.52 -0.41
CA VAL A 392 -14.22 27.55 -1.82
C VAL A 392 -15.42 26.65 -2.06
N TRP A 393 -15.47 25.50 -1.39
CA TRP A 393 -16.58 24.55 -1.45
C TRP A 393 -16.64 23.73 -0.16
N CYS A 394 -17.83 23.20 0.14
CA CYS A 394 -18.06 22.29 1.26
C CYS A 394 -18.83 21.07 0.75
N LYS A 395 -18.50 19.89 1.25
CA LYS A 395 -19.22 18.63 1.02
C LYS A 395 -19.86 18.14 2.32
N PRO A 396 -20.87 17.26 2.25
CA PRO A 396 -21.39 16.54 3.41
C PRO A 396 -20.25 15.85 4.20
N GLY A 397 -20.40 15.72 5.51
CA GLY A 397 -19.38 15.14 6.39
C GLY A 397 -18.27 16.12 6.79
N GLY A 398 -18.49 17.43 6.63
CA GLY A 398 -17.58 18.49 7.10
C GLY A 398 -16.29 18.61 6.30
N ILE A 399 -16.24 18.08 5.07
CA ILE A 399 -15.07 18.18 4.18
C ILE A 399 -15.14 19.50 3.42
N MET A 400 -14.08 20.30 3.52
CA MET A 400 -13.99 21.62 2.90
C MET A 400 -12.72 21.75 2.06
N GLY A 401 -12.87 22.39 0.90
CA GLY A 401 -11.74 22.88 0.11
C GLY A 401 -11.51 24.36 0.42
N LEU A 402 -10.28 24.70 0.78
CA LEU A 402 -9.87 26.05 1.12
C LEU A 402 -8.88 26.59 0.09
N ARG A 403 -8.96 27.89 -0.19
CA ARG A 403 -7.95 28.65 -0.94
C ARG A 403 -7.08 29.42 0.03
N ILE A 404 -5.76 29.24 -0.07
CA ILE A 404 -4.78 29.93 0.77
C ILE A 404 -4.66 31.37 0.29
N HIS A 405 -4.77 32.32 1.22
CA HIS A 405 -4.54 33.75 0.97
C HIS A 405 -3.18 34.19 1.50
N LYS A 406 -2.83 33.73 2.70
CA LYS A 406 -1.59 34.12 3.36
C LYS A 406 -1.02 32.94 4.15
N VAL A 407 0.29 32.77 4.04
CA VAL A 407 1.05 31.70 4.70
C VAL A 407 2.50 32.14 4.87
N ASN A 408 3.17 31.64 5.90
CA ASN A 408 4.63 31.78 6.03
C ASN A 408 5.33 31.12 4.84
N ARG A 409 5.82 31.94 3.89
CA ARG A 409 6.43 31.48 2.65
C ARG A 409 7.71 30.65 2.83
N SER A 410 8.48 30.89 3.90
CA SER A 410 9.73 30.15 4.12
C SER A 410 9.45 28.69 4.47
N ILE A 411 8.62 28.45 5.51
CA ILE A 411 8.28 27.09 5.96
C ILE A 411 7.40 26.39 4.93
N TRP A 412 6.38 27.08 4.41
CA TRP A 412 5.46 26.50 3.43
C TRP A 412 6.13 26.22 2.09
N GLY A 413 6.98 27.12 1.62
CA GLY A 413 7.76 26.92 0.40
C GLY A 413 8.69 25.72 0.51
N ALA A 414 9.43 25.59 1.61
CA ALA A 414 10.28 24.42 1.86
C ALA A 414 9.46 23.11 1.91
N TYR A 415 8.28 23.15 2.53
CA TYR A 415 7.39 21.99 2.59
C TYR A 415 6.84 21.61 1.21
N MET A 416 6.38 22.57 0.40
CA MET A 416 5.92 22.31 -0.97
C MET A 416 7.06 21.79 -1.85
N GLN A 417 8.25 22.38 -1.75
CA GLN A 417 9.43 21.92 -2.48
C GLN A 417 9.82 20.49 -2.10
N TYR A 418 9.72 20.12 -0.83
CA TYR A 418 9.95 18.75 -0.38
C TYR A 418 8.96 17.77 -1.01
N LEU A 419 7.65 18.10 -1.01
CA LEU A 419 6.61 17.25 -1.57
C LEU A 419 6.71 17.12 -3.11
N GLU A 420 6.98 18.23 -3.81
CA GLU A 420 7.26 18.21 -5.24
C GLU A 420 8.52 17.44 -5.57
N GLY A 421 9.55 17.60 -4.73
CA GLY A 421 10.83 16.91 -4.85
C GLY A 421 10.67 15.40 -4.91
N ASP A 422 9.74 14.82 -4.14
CA ASP A 422 9.48 13.38 -4.18
C ASP A 422 8.87 12.90 -5.50
N LEU A 423 8.05 13.72 -6.17
CA LEU A 423 7.55 13.40 -7.52
C LEU A 423 8.63 13.63 -8.60
N LYS A 424 9.53 14.59 -8.36
CA LYS A 424 10.67 14.89 -9.24
C LYS A 424 11.87 14.01 -9.00
N ARG A 425 11.90 13.22 -7.90
CA ARG A 425 13.05 12.37 -7.57
C ARG A 425 13.34 11.55 -8.80
N GLU A 426 14.48 11.85 -9.42
CA GLU A 426 15.20 10.83 -10.11
C GLU A 426 15.47 9.80 -9.02
N ALA A 427 14.81 8.64 -9.08
CA ALA A 427 15.52 7.45 -8.65
C ALA A 427 16.90 7.58 -9.33
N SER A 428 18.00 7.35 -8.62
CA SER A 428 19.30 7.33 -9.28
C SER A 428 19.31 6.12 -10.22
N LEU A 429 18.76 6.28 -11.42
CA LEU A 429 18.51 5.26 -12.43
C LEU A 429 19.79 4.87 -13.19
N ILE A 430 20.94 5.13 -12.59
CA ILE A 430 22.23 4.88 -13.19
C ILE A 430 22.91 3.76 -12.40
N PRO A 431 22.89 2.50 -12.87
CA PRO A 431 24.07 1.69 -12.67
C PRO A 431 25.15 2.34 -13.52
N LYS A 432 26.16 2.96 -12.89
CA LYS A 432 27.46 3.06 -13.56
C LYS A 432 27.82 1.60 -13.88
N PRO A 433 28.17 1.26 -15.12
CA PRO A 433 28.58 -0.09 -15.44
C PRO A 433 29.67 -0.49 -14.44
N ARG A 434 29.41 -1.53 -13.63
CA ARG A 434 30.45 -2.12 -12.79
C ARG A 434 31.52 -2.63 -13.76
N LYS A 435 32.63 -1.91 -13.87
CA LYS A 435 33.87 -2.32 -14.56
C LYS A 435 34.49 -3.64 -14.04
N SER A 436 33.79 -4.39 -13.19
CA SER A 436 34.26 -5.64 -12.61
C SER A 436 33.75 -6.91 -13.32
N ALA A 437 32.90 -6.80 -14.35
CA ALA A 437 32.39 -7.96 -15.09
C ALA A 437 33.10 -8.22 -16.43
N GLU A 438 33.66 -7.20 -17.09
CA GLU A 438 34.41 -7.39 -18.36
C GLU A 438 35.78 -8.08 -18.16
N ASN A 439 36.35 -8.01 -16.95
CA ASN A 439 37.64 -8.66 -16.66
C ASN A 439 37.53 -10.14 -16.26
N LYS A 440 36.32 -10.70 -16.11
CA LYS A 440 36.13 -12.12 -15.81
C LYS A 440 35.75 -12.96 -17.04
N LEU A 441 35.27 -12.34 -18.12
CA LEU A 441 34.98 -13.03 -19.38
C LEU A 441 36.14 -12.99 -20.40
N LYS A 442 37.13 -12.10 -20.21
CA LYS A 442 38.38 -12.07 -21.02
C LYS A 442 39.52 -12.94 -20.48
N LYS A 443 39.30 -13.68 -19.38
CA LYS A 443 40.26 -14.65 -18.82
C LYS A 443 39.81 -16.11 -18.98
N ALA A 444 38.73 -16.34 -19.71
CA ALA A 444 38.20 -17.66 -20.04
C ALA A 444 37.94 -17.84 -21.54
N ALA A 445 38.55 -17.00 -22.38
CA ALA A 445 38.58 -17.11 -23.83
C ALA A 445 40.05 -17.20 -24.27
#